data_AF-A0A3D2RGV2-F1
#
_entry.id   AF-A0A3D2RGV2-F1
#
_cell.length_a   1.000
_cell.length_b   1.000
_cell.length_c   1.000
_cell.angle_alpha   90.00
_cell.angle_beta   90.00
_cell.angle_gamma   90.00
#
_symmetry.space_group_name_H-M   'P 1'
#
loop_
_entity.id
_entity.type
_entity.pdbx_description
1 polymer ?
#
loop_
_entity_poly.entity_id
_entity_poly.type
_entity_poly.pdbx_seq_one_letter_code
_entity_poly.pdbx_strand_id
1 'polypeptide(L)'
;MPNVADIAVPIINPSFPNILLIGDSISIGYTLPVRGLLEGRANVFRPPINCGPTSRGLEQLDDWLGNRDWSIIHFNFGLHDLKYVDVKSQMANPPESGTQNIPIDQYEQNLKRIITRLEQTRAKLIWCSTTPVPENSSGRLKGDADRYNGAASRVVSAHNLDVNDLYTFALARLPSIQRPENVH
;
A
#
# COMPACT_ATOMS: atom_id res chain seq x y z
N MET A 1 -10.83 -7.13 -9.91
CA MET A 1 -9.43 -6.67 -9.94
C MET A 1 -9.00 -6.68 -11.40
N PRO A 2 -8.49 -5.56 -11.93
CA PRO A 2 -7.91 -5.55 -13.27
C PRO A 2 -6.77 -6.58 -13.36
N ASN A 3 -6.52 -7.12 -14.54
CA ASN A 3 -5.40 -8.02 -14.77
C ASN A 3 -4.10 -7.22 -14.64
N VAL A 4 -3.01 -7.87 -14.23
CA VAL A 4 -1.66 -7.26 -14.21
C VAL A 4 -1.27 -6.74 -15.60
N ALA A 5 -1.75 -7.39 -16.66
CA ALA A 5 -1.58 -6.92 -18.03
C ALA A 5 -2.23 -5.54 -18.29
N ASP A 6 -3.33 -5.21 -17.60
CA ASP A 6 -4.06 -3.96 -17.80
C ASP A 6 -3.36 -2.76 -17.11
N ILE A 7 -2.52 -3.03 -16.11
CA ILE A 7 -1.70 -2.02 -15.42
C ILE A 7 -0.31 -1.86 -16.05
N ALA A 8 -0.15 -2.23 -17.32
CA ALA A 8 1.07 -2.03 -18.10
C ALA A 8 1.59 -0.59 -18.03
N VAL A 9 2.85 -0.38 -18.42
CA VAL A 9 3.47 0.94 -18.50
C VAL A 9 2.57 1.86 -19.35
N PRO A 10 2.22 3.07 -18.85
CA PRO A 10 1.35 3.97 -19.60
C PRO A 10 2.06 4.48 -20.86
N ILE A 11 1.32 5.03 -21.81
CA ILE A 11 1.91 5.85 -22.87
C ILE A 11 2.55 7.06 -22.19
N ILE A 12 3.86 7.21 -22.38
CA ILE A 12 4.65 8.24 -21.69
C ILE A 12 4.64 9.52 -22.52
N ASN A 13 4.22 10.62 -21.90
CA ASN A 13 4.47 11.96 -22.41
C ASN A 13 5.64 12.61 -21.65
N PRO A 14 6.78 12.90 -22.30
CA PRO A 14 7.94 13.52 -21.64
C PRO A 14 7.67 14.88 -20.99
N SER A 15 6.62 15.60 -21.40
CA SER A 15 6.26 16.88 -20.79
C SER A 15 5.46 16.75 -19.49
N PHE A 16 5.06 15.53 -19.11
CA PHE A 16 4.24 15.28 -17.92
C PHE A 16 5.07 14.75 -16.74
N PRO A 17 4.71 15.11 -15.51
CA PRO A 17 5.33 14.55 -14.31
C PRO A 17 5.10 13.04 -14.24
N ASN A 18 6.10 12.32 -13.71
CA ASN A 18 5.98 10.89 -13.44
C ASN A 18 5.51 10.67 -12.00
N ILE A 19 4.46 9.88 -11.85
CA ILE A 19 3.88 9.49 -10.56
C ILE A 19 4.03 7.99 -10.40
N LEU A 20 4.54 7.54 -9.26
CA LEU A 20 4.63 6.12 -8.91
C LEU A 20 3.61 5.77 -7.83
N LEU A 21 2.80 4.74 -8.07
CA LEU A 21 1.97 4.10 -7.07
C LEU A 21 2.65 2.82 -6.59
N ILE A 22 3.00 2.74 -5.31
CA ILE A 22 3.51 1.52 -4.65
C ILE A 22 2.44 1.03 -3.69
N GLY A 23 1.99 -0.21 -3.82
CA GLY A 23 1.02 -0.74 -2.86
C GLY A 23 0.54 -2.12 -3.20
N ASP A 24 -0.31 -2.62 -2.32
CA ASP A 24 -0.82 -3.97 -2.40
C ASP A 24 -1.97 -4.12 -3.41
N SER A 25 -2.79 -5.15 -3.22
CA SER A 25 -3.94 -5.42 -4.08
C SER A 25 -5.00 -4.32 -4.06
N ILE A 26 -5.10 -3.50 -3.00
CA ILE A 26 -6.02 -2.36 -2.97
C ILE A 26 -5.61 -1.32 -3.99
N SER A 27 -4.30 -1.04 -4.10
CA SER A 27 -3.80 -0.10 -5.10
C SER A 27 -3.98 -0.61 -6.53
N ILE A 28 -3.97 -1.94 -6.75
CA ILE A 28 -4.32 -2.52 -8.06
C ILE A 28 -5.73 -2.12 -8.45
N GLY A 29 -6.67 -2.18 -7.49
CA GLY A 29 -8.06 -1.81 -7.69
C GLY A 29 -8.26 -0.39 -8.21
N TYR A 30 -7.55 0.60 -7.66
CA TYR A 30 -7.72 2.00 -8.04
C TYR A 30 -6.71 2.53 -9.06
N THR A 31 -5.72 1.74 -9.51
CA THR A 31 -4.68 2.22 -10.45
C THR A 31 -5.27 2.79 -11.74
N LEU A 32 -6.20 2.06 -12.39
CA LEU A 32 -6.79 2.50 -13.66
C LEU A 32 -7.72 3.72 -13.50
N PRO A 33 -8.61 3.78 -12.49
CA PRO A 33 -9.32 5.02 -12.17
C PRO A 33 -8.40 6.23 -11.96
N VAL A 34 -7.30 6.08 -11.22
CA VAL A 34 -6.34 7.17 -11.00
C VAL A 34 -5.68 7.61 -12.30
N ARG A 35 -5.33 6.67 -13.19
CA ARG A 35 -4.83 6.99 -14.54
C ARG A 35 -5.83 7.81 -15.34
N GLY A 36 -7.09 7.39 -15.38
CA GLY A 36 -8.14 8.13 -16.10
C GLY A 36 -8.35 9.54 -15.55
N LEU A 37 -8.34 9.71 -14.23
CA LEU A 37 -8.48 11.02 -13.58
C LEU A 37 -7.28 11.96 -13.83
N LEU A 38 -6.12 11.41 -14.17
CA LEU A 38 -4.88 12.16 -14.43
C LEU A 38 -4.45 12.15 -15.90
N GLU A 39 -5.34 11.69 -16.79
CA GLU A 39 -5.11 11.73 -18.22
C GLU A 39 -4.82 13.18 -18.68
N GLY A 40 -3.83 13.34 -19.56
CA GLY A 40 -3.38 14.66 -20.00
C GLY A 40 -2.64 15.49 -18.94
N ARG A 41 -2.35 14.94 -17.76
CA ARG A 41 -1.71 15.66 -16.65
C ARG A 41 -0.49 14.97 -16.05
N ALA A 42 -0.43 13.65 -16.03
CA ALA A 42 0.67 12.90 -15.43
C ALA A 42 0.86 11.52 -16.08
N ASN A 43 2.09 11.01 -16.05
CA ASN A 43 2.39 9.62 -16.37
C ASN A 43 2.29 8.79 -15.07
N VAL A 44 1.26 7.97 -14.91
CA VAL A 44 1.04 7.20 -13.67
C VAL A 44 1.51 5.76 -13.82
N PHE A 45 2.53 5.40 -13.06
CA PHE A 45 3.18 4.09 -13.04
C PHE A 45 2.86 3.32 -11.77
N ARG A 46 3.08 2.02 -11.82
CA ARG A 46 3.15 1.13 -10.66
C ARG A 46 4.03 -0.08 -10.97
N PRO A 47 4.57 -0.77 -9.96
CA PRO A 47 5.07 -2.13 -10.15
C PRO A 47 3.95 -3.04 -10.67
N PRO A 48 4.17 -3.88 -11.71
CA PRO A 48 3.17 -4.79 -12.26
C PRO A 48 2.97 -6.03 -11.37
N ILE A 49 2.99 -5.83 -10.05
CA ILE A 49 2.85 -6.87 -9.03
C ILE A 49 2.09 -6.30 -7.83
N ASN A 50 1.56 -7.18 -6.98
CA ASN A 50 1.20 -6.80 -5.63
C ASN A 50 2.49 -6.57 -4.81
N CYS A 51 2.72 -5.34 -4.34
CA CYS A 51 3.93 -4.97 -3.59
C CYS A 51 4.02 -5.66 -2.21
N GLY A 52 2.91 -6.17 -1.69
CA GLY A 52 2.88 -7.06 -0.53
C GLY A 52 3.29 -6.36 0.78
N PRO A 53 3.93 -7.10 1.71
CA PRO A 53 4.31 -6.58 3.02
C PRO A 53 5.55 -5.68 2.96
N THR A 54 5.82 -4.95 4.04
CA THR A 54 7.03 -4.12 4.17
C THR A 54 8.32 -4.89 4.00
N SER A 55 8.41 -6.18 4.36
CA SER A 55 9.60 -7.00 4.12
C SER A 55 9.95 -7.10 2.63
N ARG A 56 8.95 -7.34 1.78
CA ARG A 56 9.10 -7.31 0.32
C ARG A 56 9.43 -5.90 -0.17
N GLY A 57 8.84 -4.88 0.43
CA GLY A 57 9.21 -3.49 0.20
C GLY A 57 10.70 -3.27 0.38
N LEU A 58 11.28 -3.68 1.51
CA LEU A 58 12.72 -3.54 1.77
C LEU A 58 13.60 -4.27 0.76
N GLU A 59 13.15 -5.40 0.23
CA GLU A 59 13.90 -6.20 -0.75
C GLU A 59 13.86 -5.63 -2.17
N GLN A 60 12.73 -5.03 -2.56
CA GLN A 60 12.40 -4.76 -3.97
C GLN A 60 12.25 -3.27 -4.29
N LEU A 61 12.33 -2.39 -3.28
CA LEU A 61 12.06 -0.96 -3.45
C LEU A 61 12.94 -0.32 -4.53
N ASP A 62 14.24 -0.67 -4.54
CA ASP A 62 15.18 -0.12 -5.53
C ASP A 62 14.80 -0.50 -6.97
N ASP A 63 14.36 -1.74 -7.20
CA ASP A 63 13.90 -2.21 -8.50
C ASP A 63 12.60 -1.50 -8.93
N TRP A 64 11.69 -1.24 -7.99
CA TRP A 64 10.44 -0.52 -8.27
C TRP A 64 10.66 0.95 -8.57
N LEU A 65 11.62 1.58 -7.90
CA LEU A 65 12.04 2.95 -8.18
C LEU A 65 12.73 3.05 -9.54
N GLY A 66 13.61 2.08 -9.84
CA GLY A 66 14.41 2.06 -11.06
C GLY A 66 15.21 3.36 -11.25
N ASN A 67 15.49 3.70 -12.51
CA ASN A 67 16.29 4.88 -12.89
C ASN A 67 15.43 6.08 -13.31
N ARG A 68 14.14 6.11 -12.94
CA ARG A 68 13.23 7.18 -13.35
C ARG A 68 13.16 8.27 -12.28
N ASP A 69 13.17 9.53 -12.72
CA ASP A 69 12.86 10.66 -11.86
C ASP A 69 11.36 10.72 -11.58
N TRP A 70 11.03 10.65 -10.30
CA TRP A 70 9.66 10.66 -9.79
C TRP A 70 9.31 12.04 -9.26
N SER A 71 8.19 12.59 -9.72
CA SER A 71 7.65 13.83 -9.15
C SER A 71 6.86 13.56 -7.88
N ILE A 72 6.08 12.47 -7.87
CA ILE A 72 5.27 12.03 -6.72
C ILE A 72 5.41 10.51 -6.56
N ILE A 73 5.55 10.06 -5.31
CA ILE A 73 5.41 8.65 -4.94
C ILE A 73 4.28 8.54 -3.93
N HIS A 74 3.19 7.89 -4.33
CA HIS A 74 2.09 7.50 -3.45
C HIS A 74 2.30 6.05 -3.04
N PHE A 75 2.35 5.77 -1.73
CA PHE A 75 2.71 4.45 -1.25
C PHE A 75 1.87 3.95 -0.08
N ASN A 76 1.61 2.64 -0.05
CA ASN A 76 0.95 1.93 1.06
C ASN A 76 1.65 0.59 1.36
N PHE A 77 1.75 0.27 2.65
CA PHE A 77 2.00 -1.07 3.18
C PHE A 77 1.16 -1.25 4.46
N GLY A 78 0.55 -2.42 4.64
CA GLY A 78 -0.18 -2.71 5.87
C GLY A 78 -1.02 -3.99 5.83
N LEU A 79 -1.91 -4.18 4.85
CA LEU A 79 -2.81 -5.35 4.84
C LEU A 79 -2.07 -6.68 4.74
N HIS A 80 -0.89 -6.69 4.13
CA HIS A 80 -0.03 -7.87 4.03
C HIS A 80 0.87 -8.05 5.26
N ASP A 81 1.13 -6.99 6.02
CA ASP A 81 1.90 -7.01 7.26
C ASP A 81 1.03 -7.55 8.42
N LEU A 82 -0.20 -7.03 8.54
CA LEU A 82 -1.12 -7.33 9.64
C LEU A 82 -1.83 -8.69 9.54
N LYS A 83 -1.74 -9.39 8.39
CA LYS A 83 -2.39 -10.69 8.24
C LYS A 83 -1.71 -11.73 9.13
N TYR A 84 -2.48 -12.70 9.61
CA TYR A 84 -1.99 -13.81 10.40
C TYR A 84 -1.60 -14.97 9.49
N VAL A 85 -0.45 -15.57 9.82
CA VAL A 85 0.09 -16.71 9.10
C VAL A 85 0.45 -17.85 10.04
N ASP A 86 0.37 -19.08 9.53
CA ASP A 86 0.79 -20.29 10.22
C ASP A 86 2.32 -20.49 10.15
N VAL A 87 2.81 -21.59 10.73
CA VAL A 87 4.24 -21.95 10.72
C VAL A 87 4.82 -22.22 9.32
N LYS A 88 3.97 -22.32 8.29
CA LYS A 88 4.35 -22.49 6.88
C LYS A 88 4.14 -21.20 6.06
N SER A 89 3.94 -20.07 6.74
CA SER A 89 3.66 -18.75 6.15
C SER A 89 2.39 -18.72 5.30
N GLN A 90 1.46 -19.65 5.51
CA GLN A 90 0.14 -19.67 4.88
C GLN A 90 -0.86 -18.88 5.71
N MET A 91 -1.94 -18.41 5.10
CA MET A 91 -2.98 -17.66 5.82
C MET A 91 -3.56 -18.51 6.96
N ALA A 92 -3.48 -18.00 8.19
CA ALA A 92 -4.06 -18.68 9.34
C ALA A 92 -5.60 -18.57 9.33
N ASN A 93 -6.28 -19.66 9.68
CA ASN A 93 -7.73 -19.70 9.84
C ASN A 93 -8.11 -20.69 10.96
N PRO A 94 -8.58 -20.22 12.13
CA PRO A 94 -8.84 -18.82 12.47
C PRO A 94 -7.54 -17.99 12.61
N PRO A 95 -7.57 -16.65 12.44
CA PRO A 95 -6.37 -15.82 12.53
C PRO A 95 -5.57 -16.02 13.82
N GLU A 96 -6.26 -16.22 14.94
CA GLU A 96 -5.70 -16.42 16.28
C GLU A 96 -4.84 -17.69 16.41
N SER A 97 -4.95 -18.64 15.46
CA SER A 97 -4.08 -19.82 15.45
C SER A 97 -2.68 -19.55 14.90
N GLY A 98 -2.45 -18.34 14.37
CA GLY A 98 -1.18 -17.93 13.77
C GLY A 98 -0.56 -16.71 14.45
N THR A 99 0.45 -16.16 13.78
CA THR A 99 1.11 -14.91 14.19
C THR A 99 1.01 -13.89 13.07
N GLN A 100 1.05 -12.60 13.39
CA GLN A 100 1.08 -11.58 12.34
C GLN A 100 2.33 -11.73 11.46
N ASN A 101 2.13 -11.59 10.15
CA ASN A 101 3.12 -11.81 9.12
C ASN A 101 4.33 -10.91 9.30
N ILE A 102 4.10 -9.64 9.64
CA ILE A 102 5.15 -8.73 10.10
C ILE A 102 4.65 -8.09 11.40
N PRO A 103 5.18 -8.45 12.58
CA PRO A 103 4.76 -7.86 13.84
C PRO A 103 4.81 -6.33 13.82
N ILE A 104 3.88 -5.66 14.52
CA ILE A 104 3.68 -4.20 14.42
C ILE A 104 4.95 -3.36 14.69
N ASP A 105 5.78 -3.78 15.66
CA ASP A 105 7.04 -3.08 15.96
C ASP A 105 8.06 -3.23 14.82
N GLN A 106 8.07 -4.40 14.17
CA GLN A 106 8.91 -4.64 12.99
C GLN A 106 8.37 -3.89 11.77
N TYR A 107 7.04 -3.81 11.61
CA TYR A 107 6.40 -3.01 10.59
C TYR A 107 6.79 -1.53 10.70
N GLU A 108 6.75 -0.96 11.91
CA GLU A 108 7.15 0.43 12.16
C GLU A 108 8.61 0.69 11.77
N GLN A 109 9.51 -0.22 12.14
CA GLN A 109 10.93 -0.14 11.77
C GLN A 109 11.15 -0.29 10.25
N ASN A 110 10.44 -1.23 9.61
CA ASN A 110 10.53 -1.43 8.17
C ASN A 110 10.02 -0.20 7.42
N LEU A 111 8.88 0.35 7.83
CA LEU A 111 8.30 1.52 7.21
C LEU A 111 9.23 2.74 7.32
N LYS A 112 9.89 2.93 8.46
CA LYS A 112 10.91 3.97 8.63
C LYS A 112 12.05 3.83 7.61
N ARG A 113 12.55 2.61 7.41
CA ARG A 113 13.61 2.31 6.42
C ARG A 113 13.14 2.56 4.98
N ILE A 114 11.91 2.14 4.65
CA ILE A 114 11.29 2.39 3.34
C ILE A 114 11.17 3.90 3.10
N ILE A 115 10.62 4.66 4.04
CA ILE A 115 10.47 6.11 3.93
C ILE A 115 11.83 6.79 3.75
N THR A 116 12.81 6.44 4.59
CA THR A 116 14.18 6.98 4.49
C THR A 116 14.76 6.76 3.09
N ARG A 117 14.51 5.59 2.48
CA ARG A 117 14.96 5.29 1.12
C ARG A 117 14.18 6.07 0.06
N LEU A 118 12.86 6.21 0.22
CA LEU A 118 12.01 6.99 -0.67
C LEU A 118 12.39 8.47 -0.70
N GLU A 119 12.75 9.06 0.45
CA GLU A 119 13.17 10.47 0.55
C GLU A 119 14.40 10.79 -0.31
N GLN A 120 15.29 9.82 -0.50
CA GLN A 120 16.47 9.97 -1.35
C GLN A 120 16.12 10.19 -2.84
N THR A 121 14.90 9.85 -3.26
CA THR A 121 14.42 10.14 -4.62
C THR A 121 14.10 11.62 -4.83
N ARG A 122 13.95 12.39 -3.75
CA ARG A 122 13.48 13.79 -3.74
C ARG A 122 12.07 13.99 -4.34
N ALA A 123 11.35 12.91 -4.62
CA ALA A 123 9.96 12.97 -5.01
C ALA A 123 9.12 13.49 -3.84
N LYS A 124 7.97 14.12 -4.14
CA LYS A 124 6.96 14.37 -3.13
C LYS A 124 6.36 13.03 -2.69
N LEU A 125 6.48 12.70 -1.41
CA LEU A 125 5.96 11.45 -0.86
C LEU A 125 4.57 11.66 -0.26
N ILE A 126 3.65 10.76 -0.59
CA ILE A 126 2.29 10.71 -0.03
C ILE A 126 2.07 9.31 0.54
N TRP A 127 2.04 9.20 1.86
CA TRP A 127 1.67 7.96 2.51
C TRP A 127 0.16 7.77 2.44
N CYS A 128 -0.26 6.54 2.19
CA CYS A 128 -1.65 6.16 2.12
C CYS A 128 -1.97 5.21 3.28
N SER A 129 -2.95 5.55 4.09
CA SER A 129 -3.37 4.69 5.20
C SER A 129 -3.97 3.38 4.71
N THR A 130 -3.71 2.30 5.43
CA THR A 130 -4.28 0.97 5.20
C THR A 130 -5.79 1.00 5.34
N THR A 131 -6.54 0.38 4.44
CA THR A 131 -8.01 0.34 4.51
C THR A 131 -8.52 -0.58 5.64
N PRO A 132 -9.76 -0.39 6.14
CA PRO A 132 -10.28 -1.20 7.22
C PRO A 132 -10.41 -2.69 6.89
N VAL A 133 -10.19 -3.52 7.90
CA VAL A 133 -10.48 -4.97 7.87
C VAL A 133 -11.90 -5.18 8.40
N PRO A 134 -12.84 -5.69 7.59
CA PRO A 134 -14.17 -6.03 8.07
C PRO A 134 -14.15 -7.30 8.93
N GLU A 135 -15.23 -7.53 9.67
CA GLU A 135 -15.42 -8.77 10.43
C GLU A 135 -15.33 -10.00 9.53
N ASN A 136 -14.92 -11.13 10.12
CA ASN A 136 -14.79 -12.43 9.45
C ASN A 136 -13.80 -12.47 8.27
N SER A 137 -12.96 -11.44 8.11
CA SER A 137 -11.91 -11.43 7.09
C SER A 137 -10.92 -12.58 7.28
N SER A 138 -10.73 -13.39 6.24
CA SER A 138 -9.78 -14.50 6.28
C SER A 138 -8.37 -14.05 6.67
N GLY A 139 -7.85 -14.67 7.73
CA GLY A 139 -6.53 -14.43 8.30
C GLY A 139 -6.26 -13.01 8.79
N ARG A 140 -7.29 -12.23 9.13
CA ARG A 140 -7.14 -10.87 9.64
C ARG A 140 -8.17 -10.59 10.72
N LEU A 141 -7.80 -9.76 11.70
CA LEU A 141 -8.70 -9.33 12.74
C LEU A 141 -9.14 -7.89 12.51
N LYS A 142 -10.43 -7.62 12.77
CA LYS A 142 -10.96 -6.26 12.79
C LYS A 142 -10.22 -5.45 13.86
N GLY A 143 -9.86 -4.22 13.52
CA GLY A 143 -9.09 -3.32 14.40
C GLY A 143 -7.58 -3.35 14.16
N ASP A 144 -7.02 -4.37 13.52
CA ASP A 144 -5.58 -4.39 13.25
C ASP A 144 -5.15 -3.30 12.28
N ALA A 145 -5.97 -2.97 11.27
CA ALA A 145 -5.67 -1.87 10.37
C ALA A 145 -5.51 -0.53 11.12
N ASP A 146 -6.33 -0.28 12.14
CA ASP A 146 -6.24 0.92 12.97
C ASP A 146 -4.93 0.95 13.78
N ARG A 147 -4.58 -0.18 14.40
CA ARG A 147 -3.32 -0.34 15.14
C ARG A 147 -2.10 -0.08 14.24
N TYR A 148 -2.07 -0.69 13.06
CA TYR A 148 -0.97 -0.52 12.09
C TYR A 148 -0.92 0.90 11.53
N ASN A 149 -2.07 1.52 11.23
CA ASN A 149 -2.12 2.91 10.82
C ASN A 149 -1.63 3.84 11.94
N GLY A 150 -1.90 3.54 13.21
CA GLY A 150 -1.34 4.26 14.34
C GLY A 150 0.18 4.18 14.41
N ALA A 151 0.77 3.01 14.14
CA ALA A 151 2.22 2.85 14.03
C ALA A 151 2.80 3.60 12.82
N ALA A 152 2.16 3.47 11.66
CA ALA A 152 2.57 4.17 10.45
C ALA A 152 2.50 5.69 10.62
N SER A 153 1.44 6.20 11.23
CA SER A 153 1.25 7.64 11.46
C SER A 153 2.37 8.24 12.28
N ARG A 154 2.91 7.54 13.30
CA ARG A 154 4.07 8.03 14.06
C ARG A 154 5.28 8.25 13.17
N VAL A 155 5.59 7.28 12.31
CA VAL A 155 6.73 7.36 11.37
C VAL A 155 6.49 8.46 10.33
N VAL A 156 5.32 8.45 9.71
CA VAL A 156 4.92 9.40 8.66
C VAL A 156 4.96 10.85 9.17
N SER A 157 4.46 11.10 10.39
CA SER A 157 4.54 12.41 11.04
C SER A 157 5.97 12.79 11.40
N ALA A 158 6.81 11.86 11.89
CA ALA A 158 8.21 12.14 12.19
C ALA A 158 9.02 12.56 10.94
N HIS A 159 8.59 12.13 9.76
CA HIS A 159 9.18 12.49 8.46
C HIS A 159 8.42 13.63 7.74
N ASN A 160 7.38 14.21 8.34
CA ASN A 160 6.56 15.29 7.77
C ASN A 160 5.97 14.98 6.38
N LEU A 161 5.49 13.75 6.16
CA LEU A 161 4.92 13.36 4.86
C LEU A 161 3.43 13.72 4.77
N ASP A 162 2.96 13.94 3.54
CA ASP A 162 1.54 14.08 3.25
C ASP A 162 0.80 12.75 3.45
N VAL A 163 -0.46 12.83 3.89
CA VAL A 163 -1.31 11.67 4.16
C VAL A 163 -2.53 11.66 3.25
N ASN A 164 -2.73 10.53 2.56
CA ASN A 164 -3.99 10.16 1.93
C ASN A 164 -4.73 9.17 2.85
N ASP A 165 -5.70 9.66 3.60
CA ASP A 165 -6.46 8.89 4.59
C ASP A 165 -7.58 8.07 3.94
N LEU A 166 -7.19 6.96 3.30
CA LEU A 166 -8.15 5.97 2.80
C LEU A 166 -8.86 5.20 3.91
N TYR A 167 -8.30 5.11 5.12
CA TYR A 167 -8.91 4.39 6.23
C TYR A 167 -10.23 5.04 6.62
N THR A 168 -10.19 6.33 6.95
CA THR A 168 -11.38 7.10 7.31
C THR A 168 -12.35 7.19 6.14
N PHE A 169 -11.84 7.41 4.93
CA PHE A 169 -12.68 7.45 3.73
C PHE A 169 -13.46 6.14 3.53
N ALA A 170 -12.80 4.99 3.68
CA ALA A 170 -13.42 3.70 3.47
C ALA A 170 -14.30 3.29 4.64
N LEU A 171 -13.88 3.55 5.89
CA LEU A 171 -14.62 3.19 7.10
C LEU A 171 -16.05 3.74 7.09
N ALA A 172 -16.23 4.98 6.64
CA ALA A 172 -17.53 5.62 6.52
C ALA A 172 -18.44 5.01 5.43
N ARG A 173 -17.92 4.11 4.59
CA ARG A 173 -18.58 3.63 3.36
C ARG A 173 -18.48 2.11 3.17
N LEU A 174 -17.93 1.36 4.12
CA LEU A 174 -17.61 -0.07 3.94
C LEU A 174 -18.74 -0.89 3.30
N PRO A 175 -20.02 -0.79 3.73
CA PRO A 175 -21.09 -1.58 3.13
C PRO A 175 -21.32 -1.35 1.63
N SER A 176 -20.86 -0.22 1.11
CA SER A 176 -21.08 0.18 -0.29
C SER A 176 -19.87 -0.03 -1.21
N ILE A 177 -18.65 -0.07 -0.65
CA ILE A 177 -17.42 -0.08 -1.45
C ILE A 177 -16.55 -1.32 -1.25
N GLN A 178 -16.82 -2.11 -0.20
CA GLN A 178 -16.01 -3.27 0.18
C GLN A 178 -16.87 -4.53 0.06
N ARG A 179 -16.27 -5.63 -0.40
CA ARG A 179 -16.95 -6.92 -0.48
C ARG A 179 -17.18 -7.48 0.94
N PRO A 180 -18.27 -8.22 1.20
CA PRO A 180 -18.50 -8.85 2.49
C PRO A 180 -17.32 -9.73 2.93
N GLU A 181 -16.90 -9.59 4.20
CA GLU A 181 -15.84 -10.39 4.84
C GLU A 181 -14.49 -10.37 4.08
N ASN A 182 -14.24 -9.29 3.34
CA ASN A 182 -13.08 -9.17 2.47
C ASN A 182 -12.47 -7.78 2.57
N VAL A 183 -11.14 -7.71 2.50
CA VAL A 183 -10.44 -6.42 2.57
C VAL A 183 -10.56 -5.56 1.30
N HIS A 184 -11.00 -6.13 0.18
CA HIS A 184 -11.09 -5.46 -1.13
C HIS A 184 -12.50 -4.97 -1.48
#